data_AF-A0AAW8TKC4-F1
#
_entry.id   AF-A0AAW8TKC4-F1
#
_cell.length_a   1.000
_cell.length_b   1.000
_cell.length_c   1.000
_cell.angle_alpha   90.00
_cell.angle_beta   90.00
_cell.angle_gamma   90.00
#
_symmetry.space_group_name_H-M   'P 1'
#
loop_
_entity.id
_entity.type
_entity.pdbx_description
1 polymer ?
#
loop_
_entity_poly.entity_id
_entity_poly.type
_entity_poly.pdbx_seq_one_letter_code
_entity_poly.pdbx_strand_id
1 'polypeptide(L)'
;MRESLNVKTELTSLGKTFIITTVVAFMITNSENFIFSVLDNVGLTNDVFKKTVLSAVVTLGIGVVRLLLLLISTAVVKNLEVLKIKIVMTCDGKEIRNPIEFDPVTAEYEEQEINLKVSFEPRGKINIFIMKYIGIVVNIYFNPKILDIYFSNGWEGIDPSFEISDRSIKINLLSQLSISGKRFFGRKHVLSESFLIKPIRVHDSETYLDYDFSARKHGMISKLFTKKIELDYKTIDIICKGVR
;
A
#
# COMPACT_ATOMS: atom_id res chain seq x y z
N MET A 1 -15.53 -0.06 27.53
CA MET A 1 -15.16 -0.43 26.14
C MET A 1 -14.64 0.84 25.47
N ARG A 2 -13.33 1.09 25.51
CA ARG A 2 -12.74 2.28 24.88
C ARG A 2 -12.60 1.98 23.39
N GLU A 3 -13.51 2.51 22.59
CA GLU A 3 -13.26 2.63 21.15
C GLU A 3 -11.96 3.40 20.98
N SER A 4 -10.93 2.75 20.44
CA SER A 4 -9.72 3.43 20.02
C SER A 4 -10.14 4.39 18.90
N LEU A 5 -10.34 5.67 19.26
CA LEU A 5 -10.58 6.74 18.31
C LEU A 5 -9.53 6.59 17.22
N ASN A 6 -9.96 6.28 15.99
CA ASN A 6 -9.03 6.17 14.88
C ASN A 6 -8.66 7.59 14.46
N VAL A 7 -7.70 8.16 15.19
CA VAL A 7 -7.24 9.56 15.12
C VAL A 7 -7.00 10.01 13.67
N LYS A 8 -6.62 9.09 12.79
CA LYS A 8 -6.43 9.37 11.35
C LYS A 8 -7.73 9.66 10.60
N THR A 9 -8.78 8.89 10.86
CA THR A 9 -10.10 9.08 10.23
C THR A 9 -10.74 10.37 10.71
N GLU A 10 -10.58 10.67 12.00
CA GLU A 10 -10.98 11.95 12.58
C GLU A 10 -10.19 13.11 12.00
N LEU A 11 -8.86 13.05 11.91
CA LEU A 11 -8.05 14.13 11.32
C LEU A 11 -8.39 14.39 9.86
N THR A 12 -8.65 13.35 9.06
CA THR A 12 -9.04 13.52 7.66
C THR A 12 -10.46 14.06 7.52
N SER A 13 -11.37 13.69 8.43
CA SER A 13 -12.70 14.29 8.53
C SER A 13 -12.60 15.78 8.91
N LEU A 14 -11.85 16.09 9.98
CA LEU A 14 -11.61 17.44 10.46
C LEU A 14 -10.93 18.33 9.42
N GLY A 15 -9.95 17.83 8.66
CA GLY A 15 -9.31 18.58 7.58
C GLY A 15 -10.27 18.87 6.41
N LYS A 16 -11.11 17.91 6.02
CA LYS A 16 -12.15 18.13 5.00
C LYS A 16 -13.18 19.13 5.48
N THR A 17 -13.66 18.97 6.71
CA THR A 17 -14.59 19.89 7.36
C THR A 17 -13.97 21.27 7.47
N PHE A 18 -12.70 21.40 7.86
CA PHE A 18 -12.02 22.69 7.94
C PHE A 18 -11.96 23.40 6.59
N ILE A 19 -11.60 22.72 5.51
CA ILE A 19 -11.59 23.31 4.16
C ILE A 19 -13.01 23.70 3.73
N ILE A 20 -13.98 22.81 3.91
CA ILE A 20 -15.39 23.08 3.59
C ILE A 20 -15.89 24.29 4.38
N THR A 21 -15.72 24.30 5.69
CA THR A 21 -16.13 25.38 6.58
C THR A 21 -15.40 26.67 6.26
N THR A 22 -14.13 26.62 5.86
CA THR A 22 -13.38 27.81 5.42
C THR A 22 -13.95 28.38 4.13
N VAL A 23 -14.23 27.53 3.12
CA VAL A 23 -14.87 27.96 1.87
C VAL A 23 -16.27 28.53 2.12
N VAL A 24 -17.05 27.86 2.96
CA VAL A 24 -18.38 28.32 3.39
C VAL A 24 -18.29 29.63 4.16
N ALA A 25 -17.35 29.76 5.09
CA ALA A 25 -17.11 31.00 5.82
C ALA A 25 -16.68 32.12 4.88
N PHE A 26 -15.81 31.89 3.89
CA PHE A 26 -15.47 32.88 2.88
C PHE A 26 -16.67 33.29 2.02
N MET A 27 -17.55 32.34 1.67
CA MET A 27 -18.79 32.65 0.95
C MET A 27 -19.78 33.47 1.78
N ILE A 28 -19.86 33.23 3.10
CA ILE A 28 -20.84 33.85 4.00
C ILE A 28 -20.34 35.18 4.61
N THR A 29 -19.03 35.30 4.88
CA THR A 29 -18.43 36.42 5.64
C THR A 29 -18.05 37.60 4.75
N ASN A 30 -18.12 37.46 3.42
CA ASN A 30 -18.01 38.63 2.55
C ASN A 30 -19.27 39.47 2.79
N SER A 31 -19.11 40.62 3.45
CA SER A 31 -20.14 41.35 4.20
C SER A 31 -21.31 41.93 3.38
N GLU A 32 -21.32 41.66 2.08
CA GLU A 32 -22.51 41.67 1.24
C GLU A 32 -22.60 40.28 0.64
N ASN A 33 -23.51 39.43 1.14
CA ASN A 33 -23.72 38.10 0.55
C ASN A 33 -24.09 38.33 -0.92
N PHE A 34 -23.13 38.19 -1.83
CA PHE A 34 -23.30 38.50 -3.25
C PHE A 34 -24.55 37.80 -3.82
N ILE A 35 -24.83 36.59 -3.33
CA ILE A 35 -26.04 35.83 -3.66
C ILE A 35 -27.31 36.56 -3.23
N PHE A 36 -27.37 37.09 -2.00
CA PHE A 36 -28.51 37.87 -1.53
C PHE A 36 -28.65 39.19 -2.27
N SER A 37 -27.56 39.91 -2.54
CA SER A 37 -27.59 41.14 -3.34
C SER A 37 -28.07 40.89 -4.78
N VAL A 38 -27.66 39.78 -5.41
CA VAL A 38 -28.15 39.36 -6.73
C VAL A 38 -29.63 38.98 -6.68
N LEU A 39 -30.06 38.23 -5.67
CA LEU A 39 -31.47 37.83 -5.52
C LEU A 39 -32.38 39.02 -5.24
N ASP A 40 -31.92 39.98 -4.43
CA ASP A 40 -32.63 41.24 -4.15
C ASP A 40 -32.75 42.10 -5.41
N ASN A 41 -31.70 42.19 -6.23
CA ASN A 41 -31.73 42.89 -7.52
C ASN A 41 -32.69 42.27 -8.55
N VAL A 42 -33.08 41.00 -8.38
CA VAL A 42 -34.02 40.28 -9.25
C VAL A 42 -35.44 40.26 -8.64
N GLY A 43 -35.65 40.93 -7.50
CA GLY A 43 -36.95 41.05 -6.83
C GLY A 43 -37.34 39.84 -5.96
N LEU A 44 -36.40 38.93 -5.69
CA LEU A 44 -36.62 37.73 -4.89
C LEU A 44 -36.25 37.98 -3.42
N THR A 45 -37.15 38.62 -2.69
CA THR A 45 -36.92 39.11 -1.32
C THR A 45 -37.28 38.10 -0.22
N ASN A 46 -37.95 36.98 -0.55
CA ASN A 46 -38.37 35.98 0.42
C ASN A 46 -37.17 35.33 1.14
N ASP A 47 -37.11 35.48 2.47
CA ASP A 47 -35.99 35.04 3.30
C ASP A 47 -35.80 33.51 3.30
N VAL A 48 -36.90 32.74 3.29
CA VAL A 48 -36.84 31.27 3.21
C VAL A 48 -36.23 30.85 1.88
N PHE A 49 -36.68 31.46 0.78
CA PHE A 49 -36.15 31.18 -0.56
C PHE A 49 -34.66 31.52 -0.68
N LYS A 50 -34.25 32.70 -0.18
CA LYS A 50 -32.84 33.11 -0.16
C LYS A 50 -31.96 32.11 0.57
N LYS A 51 -32.38 31.66 1.76
CA LYS A 51 -31.63 30.65 2.55
C LYS A 51 -31.53 29.31 1.82
N THR A 52 -32.58 28.87 1.14
CA THR A 52 -32.55 27.66 0.31
C THR A 52 -31.57 27.80 -0.87
N VAL A 53 -31.57 28.93 -1.56
CA VAL A 53 -30.63 29.19 -2.67
C VAL A 53 -29.19 29.25 -2.16
N LEU A 54 -28.93 29.91 -1.03
CA LEU A 54 -27.60 29.94 -0.41
C LEU A 54 -27.14 28.52 -0.06
N SER A 55 -28.01 27.70 0.53
CA SER A 55 -27.70 26.30 0.84
C SER A 55 -27.36 25.50 -0.43
N ALA A 56 -28.13 25.67 -1.51
CA ALA A 56 -27.86 24.99 -2.78
C ALA A 56 -26.53 25.43 -3.42
N VAL A 57 -26.21 26.73 -3.38
CA VAL A 57 -24.93 27.26 -3.87
C VAL A 57 -23.76 26.75 -3.04
N VAL A 58 -23.91 26.69 -1.72
CA VAL A 58 -22.90 26.11 -0.82
C VAL A 58 -22.69 24.63 -1.14
N THR A 59 -23.78 23.85 -1.29
CA THR A 59 -23.69 22.43 -1.67
C THR A 59 -22.99 22.24 -3.02
N LEU A 60 -23.30 23.08 -4.01
CA LEU A 60 -22.63 23.09 -5.30
C LEU A 60 -21.15 23.44 -5.16
N GLY A 61 -20.80 24.45 -4.36
CA GLY A 61 -19.43 24.84 -4.06
C GLY A 61 -18.63 23.69 -3.44
N ILE A 62 -19.21 22.98 -2.47
CA ILE A 62 -18.60 21.78 -1.88
C ILE A 62 -18.39 20.70 -2.94
N GLY A 63 -19.39 20.48 -3.82
CA GLY A 63 -19.29 19.56 -4.94
C GLY A 63 -18.13 19.90 -5.88
N VAL A 64 -17.98 21.18 -6.25
CA VAL A 64 -16.89 21.68 -7.10
C VAL A 64 -15.54 21.51 -6.43
N VAL A 65 -15.40 21.86 -5.14
CA VAL A 65 -14.15 21.66 -4.39
C VAL A 65 -13.77 20.18 -4.34
N ARG A 66 -14.75 19.30 -4.09
CA ARG A 66 -14.51 17.85 -4.10
C ARG A 66 -14.07 17.36 -5.47
N LEU A 67 -14.68 17.84 -6.55
CA LEU A 67 -14.29 17.54 -7.92
C LEU A 67 -12.85 18.01 -8.21
N LEU A 68 -12.50 19.23 -7.82
CA LEU A 68 -11.15 19.78 -7.99
C LEU A 68 -10.11 18.95 -7.24
N LEU A 69 -10.38 18.54 -5.99
CA LEU A 69 -9.50 17.66 -5.23
C LEU A 69 -9.31 16.29 -5.93
N LEU A 70 -10.37 15.75 -6.54
CA LEU A 70 -10.29 14.52 -7.33
C LEU A 70 -9.45 14.71 -8.61
N LEU A 71 -9.61 15.83 -9.32
CA LEU A 71 -8.84 16.14 -10.52
C LEU A 71 -7.35 16.33 -10.18
N ILE A 72 -7.04 17.09 -9.12
CA ILE A 72 -5.67 17.32 -8.66
C ILE A 72 -5.03 15.99 -8.26
N SER A 73 -5.70 15.17 -7.44
CA SER A 73 -5.15 13.88 -7.02
C SER A 73 -4.92 12.93 -8.22
N THR A 74 -5.82 12.91 -9.19
CA THR A 74 -5.66 12.12 -10.41
C THR A 74 -4.53 12.64 -11.29
N ALA A 75 -4.38 13.96 -11.44
CA ALA A 75 -3.31 14.58 -12.20
C ALA A 75 -1.93 14.32 -11.58
N VAL A 76 -1.83 14.45 -10.25
CA VAL A 76 -0.61 14.08 -9.50
C VAL A 76 -0.27 12.62 -9.78
N VAL A 77 -1.23 11.71 -9.67
CA VAL A 77 -1.00 10.27 -9.91
C VAL A 77 -0.56 9.97 -11.34
N LYS A 78 -1.17 10.63 -12.34
CA LYS A 78 -0.85 10.41 -13.75
C LYS A 78 0.63 10.72 -14.03
N ASN A 79 1.14 11.78 -13.42
CA ASN A 79 2.52 12.24 -13.58
C ASN A 79 3.53 11.49 -12.70
N LEU A 80 3.10 10.50 -11.91
CA LEU A 80 4.03 9.65 -11.18
C LEU A 80 4.69 8.63 -12.09
N GLU A 81 5.97 8.45 -11.84
CA GLU A 81 6.77 7.40 -12.42
C GLU A 81 6.38 6.04 -11.84
N VAL A 82 6.44 5.01 -12.68
CA VAL A 82 6.18 3.63 -12.27
C VAL A 82 7.34 3.15 -11.40
N LEU A 83 7.03 2.57 -10.24
CA LEU A 83 8.02 1.88 -9.42
C LEU A 83 8.12 0.43 -9.88
N LYS A 84 9.28 0.08 -10.42
CA LYS A 84 9.61 -1.30 -10.78
C LYS A 84 10.22 -2.00 -9.59
N ILE A 85 9.61 -3.08 -9.16
CA ILE A 85 10.11 -3.96 -8.11
C ILE A 85 10.39 -5.31 -8.75
N LYS A 86 11.62 -5.78 -8.60
CA LYS A 86 12.04 -7.10 -9.06
C LYS A 86 12.33 -7.99 -7.86
N ILE A 87 11.69 -9.14 -7.82
CA ILE A 87 11.82 -10.15 -6.78
C ILE A 87 12.55 -11.35 -7.38
N VAL A 88 13.64 -11.77 -6.74
CA VAL A 88 14.43 -12.94 -7.16
C VAL A 88 14.69 -13.80 -5.94
N MET A 89 14.40 -15.10 -6.05
CA MET A 89 14.78 -16.08 -5.04
C MET A 89 15.90 -16.99 -5.55
N THR A 90 16.80 -17.34 -4.65
CA THR A 90 17.93 -18.23 -4.94
C THR A 90 18.09 -19.30 -3.88
N CYS A 91 18.33 -20.53 -4.32
CA CYS A 91 18.74 -21.67 -3.49
C CYS A 91 20.17 -22.05 -3.87
N ASP A 92 21.05 -22.30 -2.90
CA ASP A 92 22.47 -22.64 -3.13
C ASP A 92 23.20 -21.68 -4.08
N GLY A 93 22.88 -20.38 -3.97
CA GLY A 93 23.45 -19.32 -4.80
C GLY A 93 22.94 -19.26 -6.24
N LYS A 94 22.01 -20.13 -6.65
CA LYS A 94 21.41 -20.15 -7.99
C LYS A 94 19.97 -19.67 -7.96
N GLU A 95 19.57 -18.91 -8.98
CA GLU A 95 18.17 -18.50 -9.17
C GLU A 95 17.29 -19.74 -9.35
N ILE A 96 16.20 -19.80 -8.57
CA ILE A 96 15.22 -20.88 -8.65
C ILE A 96 14.45 -20.71 -9.96
N ARG A 97 14.59 -21.67 -10.86
CA ARG A 97 13.94 -21.68 -12.19
C ARG A 97 13.03 -22.88 -12.41
N ASN A 98 13.26 -23.93 -11.64
CA ASN A 98 12.50 -25.16 -11.66
C ASN A 98 11.76 -25.30 -10.33
N PRO A 99 10.72 -26.14 -10.26
CA PRO A 99 10.08 -26.48 -9.01
C PRO A 99 11.09 -26.95 -7.96
N ILE A 100 10.84 -26.61 -6.71
CA ILE A 100 11.61 -27.12 -5.58
C ILE A 100 11.00 -28.46 -5.20
N GLU A 101 11.78 -29.54 -5.30
CA GLU A 101 11.32 -30.88 -4.92
C GLU A 101 11.82 -31.23 -3.52
N PHE A 102 10.89 -31.70 -2.69
CA PHE A 102 11.16 -32.22 -1.37
C PHE A 102 10.89 -33.72 -1.33
N ASP A 103 11.94 -34.47 -1.00
CA ASP A 103 11.88 -35.91 -0.75
C ASP A 103 12.09 -36.18 0.75
N PRO A 104 11.20 -36.95 1.41
CA PRO A 104 11.33 -37.20 2.83
C PRO A 104 12.47 -38.19 3.10
N VAL A 105 13.37 -37.84 4.02
CA VAL A 105 14.40 -38.72 4.57
C VAL A 105 13.89 -39.24 5.91
N THR A 106 13.74 -40.56 6.05
CA THR A 106 13.27 -41.18 7.31
C THR A 106 11.94 -40.60 7.84
N ALA A 107 10.97 -40.37 6.93
CA ALA A 107 9.64 -39.83 7.23
C ALA A 107 9.57 -38.35 7.67
N GLU A 108 10.66 -37.60 7.49
CA GLU A 108 10.71 -36.14 7.67
C GLU A 108 11.39 -35.46 6.48
N TYR A 109 11.07 -34.19 6.23
CA TYR A 109 11.73 -33.41 5.19
C TYR A 109 12.90 -32.63 5.78
N GLU A 110 13.97 -32.49 5.01
CA GLU A 110 15.06 -31.58 5.35
C GLU A 110 14.66 -30.12 5.06
N GLU A 111 15.28 -29.23 5.82
CA GLU A 111 15.07 -27.78 5.70
C GLU A 111 15.88 -27.25 4.53
N GLN A 112 15.29 -26.37 3.72
CA GLN A 112 15.99 -25.74 2.60
C GLN A 112 16.04 -24.23 2.77
N GLU A 113 17.25 -23.65 2.68
CA GLU A 113 17.44 -22.21 2.78
C GLU A 113 17.18 -21.52 1.44
N ILE A 114 16.21 -20.60 1.44
CA ILE A 114 15.91 -19.74 0.31
C ILE A 114 16.37 -18.32 0.65
N ASN A 115 17.20 -17.77 -0.23
CA ASN A 115 17.60 -16.38 -0.17
C ASN A 115 16.67 -15.56 -1.08
N LEU A 116 16.05 -14.54 -0.54
CA LEU A 116 15.15 -13.64 -1.24
C LEU A 116 15.80 -12.28 -1.43
N LYS A 117 15.83 -11.80 -2.67
CA LYS A 117 16.33 -10.47 -3.04
C LYS A 117 15.20 -9.67 -3.66
N VAL A 118 14.83 -8.58 -3.01
CA VAL A 118 13.88 -7.60 -3.53
C VAL A 118 14.64 -6.36 -3.93
N SER A 119 14.52 -5.98 -5.20
CA SER A 119 15.22 -4.82 -5.73
C SER A 119 14.29 -3.83 -6.38
N PHE A 120 14.53 -2.55 -6.17
CA PHE A 120 13.69 -1.50 -6.71
C PHE A 120 14.51 -0.25 -7.01
N GLU A 121 14.03 0.56 -7.96
CA GLU A 121 14.68 1.81 -8.35
C GLU A 121 13.77 2.99 -8.01
N PRO A 122 14.06 3.76 -6.95
CA PRO A 122 13.29 4.92 -6.58
C PRO A 122 13.49 6.06 -7.59
N ARG A 123 12.43 6.39 -8.31
CA ARG A 123 12.39 7.54 -9.22
C ARG A 123 11.38 8.58 -8.74
N GLY A 124 11.78 9.85 -8.79
CA GLY A 124 11.00 10.99 -8.34
C GLY A 124 10.90 11.12 -6.81
N LYS A 125 11.29 12.29 -6.29
CA LYS A 125 11.25 12.56 -4.83
C LYS A 125 9.85 12.46 -4.24
N ILE A 126 8.88 13.06 -4.94
CA ILE A 126 7.48 13.08 -4.52
C ILE A 126 6.89 11.67 -4.52
N ASN A 127 7.21 10.87 -5.54
CA ASN A 127 6.74 9.51 -5.68
C ASN A 127 7.14 8.66 -4.47
N ILE A 128 8.42 8.66 -4.15
CA ILE A 128 8.97 7.91 -3.01
C ILE A 128 8.45 8.41 -1.68
N PHE A 129 8.28 9.72 -1.53
CA PHE A 129 7.69 10.26 -0.31
C PHE A 129 6.27 9.72 -0.11
N ILE A 130 5.45 9.71 -1.15
CA ILE A 130 4.08 9.23 -1.07
C ILE A 130 4.05 7.71 -0.89
N MET A 131 4.92 6.96 -1.57
CA MET A 131 5.05 5.51 -1.40
C MET A 131 5.47 5.12 0.02
N LYS A 132 6.47 5.82 0.59
CA LYS A 132 6.87 5.65 1.98
C LYS A 132 5.73 6.01 2.93
N TYR A 133 4.98 7.08 2.64
CA TYR A 133 3.82 7.47 3.42
C TYR A 133 2.71 6.41 3.39
N ILE A 134 2.40 5.84 2.21
CA ILE A 134 1.39 4.80 2.03
C ILE A 134 1.82 3.48 2.70
N GLY A 135 3.12 3.20 2.69
CA GLY A 135 3.71 1.99 3.24
C GLY A 135 3.44 0.80 2.33
N ILE A 136 4.20 0.68 1.24
CA ILE A 136 4.11 -0.46 0.33
C ILE A 136 4.67 -1.71 1.01
N VAL A 137 3.90 -2.80 0.93
CA VAL A 137 4.25 -4.12 1.44
C VAL A 137 4.13 -5.12 0.30
N VAL A 138 5.16 -5.93 0.08
CA VAL A 138 5.06 -7.12 -0.78
C VAL A 138 4.69 -8.30 0.11
N ASN A 139 3.68 -9.06 -0.27
CA ASN A 139 3.25 -10.25 0.46
C ASN A 139 3.57 -11.47 -0.40
N ILE A 140 4.24 -12.46 0.20
CA ILE A 140 4.49 -13.76 -0.40
C ILE A 140 3.60 -14.76 0.32
N TYR A 141 2.58 -15.27 -0.34
CA TYR A 141 1.65 -16.24 0.23
C TYR A 141 2.16 -17.66 0.08
N PHE A 142 1.88 -18.48 1.09
CA PHE A 142 2.15 -19.92 1.07
C PHE A 142 1.02 -20.66 1.79
N ASN A 143 0.90 -21.96 1.55
CA ASN A 143 -0.08 -22.80 2.22
C ASN A 143 0.50 -23.38 3.52
N PRO A 144 0.10 -22.92 4.71
CA PRO A 144 0.65 -23.42 5.98
C PRO A 144 0.22 -24.84 6.32
N LYS A 145 -0.73 -25.43 5.56
CA LYS A 145 -1.08 -26.85 5.70
C LYS A 145 -0.09 -27.77 4.99
N ILE A 146 0.88 -27.22 4.25
CA ILE A 146 1.87 -27.99 3.49
C ILE A 146 3.28 -27.52 3.84
N LEU A 147 3.49 -26.22 4.07
CA LEU A 147 4.80 -25.63 4.30
C LEU A 147 4.87 -24.82 5.59
N ASP A 148 5.92 -25.07 6.36
CA ASP A 148 6.41 -24.18 7.41
C ASP A 148 7.55 -23.30 6.86
N ILE A 149 7.52 -22.03 7.25
CA ILE A 149 8.53 -21.03 6.88
C ILE A 149 8.97 -20.25 8.12
N TYR A 150 10.27 -20.11 8.32
CA TYR A 150 10.88 -19.36 9.43
C TYR A 150 12.15 -18.65 8.97
N PHE A 151 12.51 -17.55 9.63
CA PHE A 151 13.73 -16.82 9.29
C PHE A 151 14.97 -17.63 9.67
N SER A 152 16.00 -17.62 8.83
CA SER A 152 17.26 -18.31 9.19
C SER A 152 18.02 -17.61 10.31
N ASN A 153 17.83 -16.29 10.47
CA ASN A 153 18.61 -15.47 11.41
C ASN A 153 17.83 -14.83 12.58
N GLY A 154 16.52 -15.06 12.73
CA GLY A 154 15.77 -14.63 13.93
C GLY A 154 15.71 -13.12 14.24
N TRP A 155 15.99 -12.24 13.27
CA TRP A 155 15.97 -10.79 13.48
C TRP A 155 14.52 -10.25 13.53
N GLU A 156 13.91 -10.28 14.70
CA GLU A 156 12.65 -9.61 14.99
C GLU A 156 12.91 -8.18 15.51
N GLY A 157 12.86 -7.20 14.62
CA GLY A 157 12.84 -5.77 14.98
C GLY A 157 11.44 -5.26 15.31
N ILE A 158 11.32 -4.05 15.89
CA ILE A 158 10.02 -3.42 16.22
C ILE A 158 9.19 -3.07 14.96
N ASP A 159 9.82 -2.91 13.79
CA ASP A 159 9.14 -2.70 12.50
C ASP A 159 10.01 -3.29 11.38
N PRO A 160 10.11 -4.64 11.28
CA PRO A 160 11.12 -5.29 10.47
C PRO A 160 10.82 -5.11 8.97
N SER A 161 11.87 -5.07 8.17
CA SER A 161 11.73 -5.02 6.70
C SER A 161 11.11 -6.32 6.17
N PHE A 162 11.27 -7.42 6.90
CA PHE A 162 10.67 -8.73 6.63
C PHE A 162 9.91 -9.22 7.87
N GLU A 163 8.69 -9.71 7.70
CA GLU A 163 7.84 -10.24 8.77
C GLU A 163 7.22 -11.55 8.27
N ILE A 164 7.37 -12.64 9.02
CA ILE A 164 6.65 -13.89 8.74
C ILE A 164 5.35 -13.88 9.56
N SER A 165 4.26 -14.22 8.88
CA SER A 165 2.95 -14.44 9.46
C SER A 165 2.47 -15.83 9.06
N ASP A 166 1.44 -16.33 9.74
CA ASP A 166 0.89 -17.69 9.56
C ASP A 166 0.65 -18.14 8.12
N ARG A 167 0.45 -17.20 7.17
CA ARG A 167 0.14 -17.50 5.77
C ARG A 167 0.95 -16.70 4.77
N SER A 168 1.84 -15.83 5.23
CA SER A 168 2.58 -14.96 4.32
C SER A 168 3.86 -14.41 4.89
N ILE A 169 4.84 -14.18 4.02
CA ILE A 169 6.02 -13.37 4.28
C ILE A 169 5.72 -11.95 3.79
N LYS A 170 5.74 -10.97 4.69
CA LYS A 170 5.50 -9.56 4.37
C LYS A 170 6.82 -8.81 4.31
N ILE A 171 6.98 -7.98 3.29
CA ILE A 171 8.21 -7.22 3.03
C ILE A 171 7.89 -5.75 2.93
N ASN A 172 8.32 -4.98 3.93
CA ASN A 172 8.12 -3.54 4.01
C ASN A 172 9.27 -2.82 3.28
N LEU A 173 9.04 -2.43 2.02
CA LEU A 173 10.12 -1.98 1.13
C LEU A 173 10.83 -0.69 1.57
N LEU A 174 10.10 0.23 2.20
CA LEU A 174 10.56 1.61 2.45
C LEU A 174 10.49 2.03 3.93
N SER A 175 9.98 1.18 4.83
CA SER A 175 9.76 1.56 6.23
C SER A 175 11.07 1.97 6.91
N GLN A 176 12.08 1.10 6.83
CA GLN A 176 13.38 1.29 7.48
C GLN A 176 14.38 2.13 6.67
N LEU A 177 14.15 2.33 5.37
CA LEU A 177 15.10 3.06 4.52
C LEU A 177 15.00 4.58 4.72
N SER A 178 16.13 5.22 5.00
CA SER A 178 16.22 6.68 5.00
C SER A 178 16.22 7.23 3.57
N ILE A 179 15.14 7.92 3.19
CA ILE A 179 14.94 8.48 1.84
C ILE A 179 15.53 9.89 1.67
N SER A 180 16.25 10.43 2.67
CA SER A 180 16.74 11.81 2.69
C SER A 180 18.06 12.02 1.91
N GLY A 181 18.75 10.94 1.54
CA GLY A 181 20.03 11.01 0.84
C GLY A 181 19.90 11.51 -0.61
N LYS A 182 20.76 12.45 -1.03
CA LYS A 182 20.78 12.98 -2.41
C LYS A 182 21.00 11.89 -3.48
N ARG A 183 21.77 10.84 -3.15
CA ARG A 183 22.06 9.70 -4.03
C ARG A 183 21.06 8.55 -3.93
N PHE A 184 20.03 8.67 -3.08
CA PHE A 184 19.00 7.65 -2.92
C PHE A 184 18.20 7.48 -4.23
N PHE A 185 17.83 8.60 -4.86
CA PHE A 185 17.04 8.62 -6.08
C PHE A 185 17.86 8.20 -7.31
N GLY A 186 17.26 7.40 -8.20
CA GLY A 186 17.87 6.94 -9.45
C GLY A 186 18.93 5.85 -9.28
N ARG A 187 19.09 5.27 -8.07
CA ARG A 187 19.97 4.12 -7.83
C ARG A 187 19.15 2.93 -7.41
N LYS A 188 19.50 1.74 -7.92
CA LYS A 188 18.89 0.49 -7.51
C LYS A 188 19.21 0.22 -6.02
N HIS A 189 18.16 -0.02 -5.23
CA HIS A 189 18.28 -0.52 -3.86
C HIS A 189 17.91 -1.99 -3.83
N VAL A 190 18.55 -2.73 -2.94
CA VAL A 190 18.35 -4.17 -2.77
C VAL A 190 18.14 -4.44 -1.29
N LEU A 191 17.03 -5.10 -0.98
CA LEU A 191 16.76 -5.73 0.30
C LEU A 191 16.96 -7.23 0.10
N SER A 192 17.62 -7.87 1.05
CA SER A 192 17.86 -9.31 1.00
C SER A 192 17.62 -9.92 2.37
N GLU A 193 16.98 -11.07 2.38
CA GLU A 193 16.75 -11.86 3.58
C GLU A 193 16.76 -13.34 3.23
N SER A 194 17.07 -14.18 4.22
CA SER A 194 17.07 -15.63 4.06
C SER A 194 16.05 -16.26 5.00
N PHE A 195 15.31 -17.23 4.47
CA PHE A 195 14.33 -17.99 5.23
C PHE A 195 14.47 -19.48 4.90
N LEU A 196 14.14 -20.30 5.88
CA LEU A 196 14.12 -21.73 5.76
C LEU A 196 12.70 -22.15 5.43
N ILE A 197 12.58 -23.06 4.45
CA ILE A 197 11.32 -23.71 4.11
C ILE A 197 11.41 -25.18 4.46
N LYS A 198 10.32 -25.71 5.03
CA LYS A 198 10.21 -27.11 5.39
C LYS A 198 8.78 -27.58 5.18
N PRO A 199 8.53 -28.59 4.32
CA PRO A 199 7.21 -29.18 4.27
C PRO A 199 6.85 -29.86 5.59
N ILE A 200 5.58 -29.75 5.98
CA ILE A 200 5.05 -30.59 7.06
C ILE A 200 4.84 -32.01 6.53
N ARG A 201 4.67 -33.00 7.41
CA ARG A 201 4.40 -34.37 6.98
C ARG A 201 3.09 -34.43 6.19
N VAL A 202 3.21 -34.57 4.87
CA VAL A 202 2.11 -34.62 3.91
C VAL A 202 2.23 -35.86 3.02
N HIS A 203 1.12 -36.23 2.37
CA HIS A 203 1.16 -37.10 1.20
C HIS A 203 1.67 -36.33 -0.03
N ASP A 204 1.78 -36.99 -1.17
CA ASP A 204 2.11 -36.35 -2.45
C ASP A 204 1.24 -35.09 -2.65
N SER A 205 1.89 -33.92 -2.61
CA SER A 205 1.22 -32.61 -2.61
C SER A 205 2.04 -31.60 -3.40
N GLU A 206 1.33 -30.65 -4.01
CA GLU A 206 1.92 -29.52 -4.72
C GLU A 206 1.42 -28.22 -4.09
N THR A 207 2.31 -27.24 -3.97
CA THR A 207 2.00 -25.90 -3.47
C THR A 207 2.89 -24.89 -4.18
N TYR A 208 2.64 -23.61 -3.98
CA TYR A 208 3.42 -22.55 -4.62
C TYR A 208 3.62 -21.37 -3.68
N LEU A 209 4.63 -20.56 -3.97
CA LEU A 209 4.80 -19.23 -3.40
C LEU A 209 4.18 -18.20 -4.35
N ASP A 210 3.12 -17.56 -3.91
CA ASP A 210 2.40 -16.53 -4.67
C ASP A 210 2.77 -15.13 -4.20
N TYR A 211 2.64 -14.14 -5.07
CA TYR A 211 3.09 -12.78 -4.80
C TYR A 211 1.99 -11.76 -5.03
N ASP A 212 1.76 -10.93 -4.02
CA ASP A 212 0.89 -9.76 -4.12
C ASP A 212 1.59 -8.54 -3.51
N PHE A 213 1.03 -7.36 -3.74
CA PHE A 213 1.43 -6.15 -3.08
C PHE A 213 0.24 -5.46 -2.44
N SER A 214 0.46 -4.97 -1.24
CA SER A 214 -0.53 -4.22 -0.48
C SER A 214 0.03 -2.90 0.01
N ALA A 215 -0.88 -2.05 0.49
CA ALA A 215 -0.56 -0.77 1.09
C ALA A 215 -1.04 -0.79 2.54
N ARG A 216 -0.17 -0.43 3.49
CA ARG A 216 -0.54 -0.30 4.91
C ARG A 216 -1.64 0.74 5.12
N LYS A 217 -1.68 1.81 4.31
CA LYS A 217 -2.74 2.82 4.34
C LYS A 217 -3.79 2.55 3.27
N HIS A 218 -5.06 2.55 3.68
CA HIS A 218 -6.20 2.40 2.77
C HIS A 218 -6.82 3.76 2.42
N GLY A 219 -7.19 3.93 1.15
CA GLY A 219 -7.83 5.13 0.65
C GLY A 219 -7.75 5.24 -0.86
N MET A 220 -8.36 6.29 -1.42
CA MET A 220 -8.35 6.53 -2.86
C MET A 220 -6.93 6.74 -3.40
N ILE A 221 -6.09 7.46 -2.65
CA ILE A 221 -4.68 7.71 -3.02
C ILE A 221 -3.91 6.39 -3.05
N SER A 222 -4.05 5.51 -2.05
CA SER A 222 -3.32 4.24 -2.08
C SER A 222 -3.77 3.34 -3.21
N LYS A 223 -5.08 3.24 -3.50
CA LYS A 223 -5.60 2.50 -4.66
C LYS A 223 -5.10 3.02 -6.01
N LEU A 224 -4.82 4.31 -6.11
CA LEU A 224 -4.31 4.93 -7.33
C LEU A 224 -2.80 4.71 -7.48
N PHE A 225 -2.04 4.81 -6.38
CA PHE A 225 -0.60 4.57 -6.37
C PHE A 225 -0.25 3.09 -6.53
N THR A 226 -1.06 2.17 -6.02
CA THR A 226 -0.85 0.73 -6.22
C THR A 226 -0.85 0.36 -7.71
N LYS A 227 -1.64 1.04 -8.55
CA LYS A 227 -1.60 0.85 -10.01
C LYS A 227 -0.31 1.28 -10.70
N LYS A 228 0.55 2.03 -9.99
CA LYS A 228 1.85 2.51 -10.49
C LYS A 228 3.02 1.66 -10.00
N ILE A 229 2.72 0.49 -9.43
CA ILE A 229 3.71 -0.50 -9.02
C ILE A 229 3.69 -1.63 -10.05
N GLU A 230 4.86 -1.95 -10.59
CA GLU A 230 5.08 -3.06 -11.51
C GLU A 230 5.96 -4.09 -10.79
N LEU A 231 5.44 -5.31 -10.64
CA LEU A 231 6.17 -6.42 -10.05
C LEU A 231 6.70 -7.34 -11.15
N ASP A 232 8.00 -7.60 -11.12
CA ASP A 232 8.68 -8.63 -11.91
C ASP A 232 9.08 -9.77 -10.96
N TYR A 233 8.35 -10.89 -11.04
CA TYR A 233 8.57 -12.08 -10.23
C TYR A 233 8.27 -13.35 -11.02
N LYS A 234 8.78 -14.48 -10.51
CA LYS A 234 8.38 -15.81 -10.96
C LYS A 234 7.72 -16.53 -9.80
N THR A 235 6.55 -17.13 -10.06
CA THR A 235 5.93 -18.08 -9.15
C THR A 235 6.86 -19.28 -8.98
N ILE A 236 6.99 -19.77 -7.75
CA ILE A 236 7.83 -20.91 -7.44
C ILE A 236 6.92 -22.04 -7.00
N ASP A 237 6.94 -23.12 -7.78
CA ASP A 237 6.24 -24.34 -7.46
C ASP A 237 7.09 -25.19 -6.50
N ILE A 238 6.43 -25.84 -5.55
CA ILE A 238 7.02 -26.69 -4.54
C ILE A 238 6.27 -28.02 -4.57
N ILE A 239 7.01 -29.09 -4.82
CA ILE A 239 6.51 -30.44 -4.97
C ILE A 239 7.00 -31.24 -3.77
N CYS A 240 6.07 -31.76 -2.97
CA CYS A 240 6.35 -32.57 -1.80
C CYS A 240 5.99 -34.02 -2.11
N LYS A 241 6.98 -34.92 -2.18
CA LYS A 241 6.71 -36.36 -2.31
C LYS A 241 6.30 -36.92 -0.96
N GLY A 242 5.25 -37.72 -0.92
CA GLY A 242 4.69 -38.29 0.30
C GLY A 242 5.61 -39.32 0.95
N VAL A 243 5.51 -39.41 2.28
CA VAL A 243 6.12 -40.50 3.05
C VAL A 243 5.44 -41.81 2.65
N ARG A 244 6.20 -42.74 2.06
CA ARG A 244 5.75 -44.10 1.77
C ARG A 244 5.77 -44.99 3.01
#